data_AF-A0A962SZV9-F1
#
_entry.id   AF-A0A962SZV9-F1
#
_cell.length_a   1.000
_cell.length_b   1.000
_cell.length_c   1.000
_cell.angle_alpha   90.00
_cell.angle_beta   90.00
_cell.angle_gamma   90.00
#
_symmetry.space_group_name_H-M   'P 1'
#
loop_
_entity.id
_entity.type
_entity.pdbx_description
1 polymer ?
#
loop_
_entity_poly.entity_id
_entity_poly.type
_entity_poly.pdbx_seq_one_letter_code
_entity_poly.pdbx_strand_id
1 'polypeptide(L)'
;LEPADSQEAYEMVKQAFALSEQYEVPVIVRMTTRVCHVKAMVTVAGQRTEHAAAGFQKNPQRWVMTPANAKPRLPVMHQRERQLQALSETSDLNLSFAGSDRRIGFVTSGPAFMHVRETFPNAPVLKLGFSCPPPLEKIRAFAGQVDTLVEVEEIEPVLETESRAA
;
A
#
# COMPACT_ATOMS: atom_id res chain seq x y z
N LEU A 1 -0.04 1.65 -3.52
CA LEU A 1 1.24 1.32 -2.86
C LEU A 1 1.97 2.60 -2.53
N GLU A 2 2.62 2.67 -1.37
CA GLU A 2 3.09 3.90 -0.73
C GLU A 2 4.60 3.86 -0.41
N PRO A 3 5.49 4.02 -1.41
CA PRO A 3 6.93 3.99 -1.17
C PRO A 3 7.37 5.22 -0.35
N ALA A 4 8.24 5.02 0.64
CA ALA A 4 8.82 6.11 1.42
C ALA A 4 10.14 6.65 0.86
N ASP A 5 10.85 5.87 0.04
CA ASP A 5 12.15 6.23 -0.53
C ASP A 5 12.37 5.59 -1.91
N SER A 6 13.56 5.84 -2.48
CA SER A 6 13.94 5.32 -3.81
C SER A 6 14.06 3.79 -3.86
N GLN A 7 14.47 3.14 -2.76
CA GLN A 7 14.61 1.68 -2.71
C GLN A 7 13.25 1.01 -2.70
N GLU A 8 12.33 1.51 -1.89
CA GLU A 8 10.96 1.02 -1.84
C GLU A 8 10.22 1.32 -3.13
N ALA A 9 10.42 2.48 -3.75
CA ALA A 9 9.84 2.78 -5.05
C ALA A 9 10.27 1.74 -6.10
N TYR A 10 11.57 1.38 -6.11
CA TYR A 10 12.09 0.36 -7.00
C TYR A 10 11.42 -1.02 -6.78
N GLU A 11 11.32 -1.48 -5.53
CA GLU A 11 10.75 -2.79 -5.23
C GLU A 11 9.22 -2.83 -5.36
N MET A 12 8.52 -1.78 -4.90
CA MET A 12 7.05 -1.70 -4.97
C MET A 12 6.55 -1.59 -6.41
N VAL A 13 7.29 -0.97 -7.33
CA VAL A 13 6.91 -0.96 -8.76
C VAL A 13 6.95 -2.37 -9.35
N LYS A 14 7.95 -3.19 -9.00
CA LYS A 14 8.01 -4.59 -9.42
C LYS A 14 6.80 -5.38 -8.88
N GLN A 15 6.47 -5.19 -7.61
CA GLN A 15 5.30 -5.84 -7.00
C GLN A 15 3.98 -5.33 -7.58
N ALA A 16 3.88 -4.04 -7.95
CA ALA A 16 2.69 -3.45 -8.53
C ALA A 16 2.28 -4.12 -9.85
N PHE A 17 3.25 -4.48 -10.70
CA PHE A 17 2.95 -5.24 -11.92
C PHE A 17 2.35 -6.61 -11.61
N ALA A 18 2.97 -7.38 -10.71
CA ALA A 18 2.47 -8.70 -10.31
C ALA A 18 1.07 -8.62 -9.70
N LEU A 19 0.82 -7.66 -8.81
CA LEU A 19 -0.50 -7.41 -8.22
C LEU A 19 -1.53 -7.02 -9.30
N SER A 20 -1.18 -6.15 -10.23
CA SER A 20 -2.07 -5.73 -11.31
C SER A 20 -2.46 -6.89 -12.22
N GLU A 21 -1.50 -7.75 -12.57
CA GLU A 21 -1.74 -8.93 -13.41
C GLU A 21 -2.59 -9.97 -12.67
N GLN A 22 -2.27 -10.27 -11.42
CA GLN A 22 -2.96 -11.28 -10.62
C GLN A 22 -4.43 -10.89 -10.34
N TYR A 23 -4.69 -9.63 -10.03
CA TYR A 23 -6.02 -9.15 -9.63
C TYR A 23 -6.78 -8.40 -10.73
N GLU A 24 -6.18 -8.26 -11.92
CA GLU A 24 -6.78 -7.59 -13.08
C GLU A 24 -7.33 -6.18 -12.75
N VAL A 25 -6.57 -5.41 -11.97
CA VAL A 25 -6.92 -4.06 -11.53
C VAL A 25 -5.70 -3.16 -11.61
N PRO A 26 -5.84 -1.88 -12.00
CA PRO A 26 -4.74 -0.95 -11.93
C PRO A 26 -4.20 -0.83 -10.50
N VAL A 27 -2.89 -0.96 -10.36
CA VAL A 27 -2.19 -0.69 -9.10
C VAL A 27 -1.47 0.63 -9.23
N ILE A 28 -1.84 1.59 -8.37
CA ILE A 28 -1.19 2.90 -8.32
C ILE A 28 -0.06 2.83 -7.29
N VAL A 29 1.16 3.12 -7.73
CA VAL A 29 2.28 3.44 -6.84
C VAL A 29 2.25 4.94 -6.62
N ARG A 30 1.79 5.37 -5.45
CA ARG A 30 1.60 6.78 -5.13
C ARG A 30 2.95 7.38 -4.77
N MET A 31 3.47 8.18 -5.69
CA MET A 31 4.70 8.93 -5.49
C MET A 31 4.40 10.28 -4.87
N THR A 32 5.24 10.72 -3.93
CA THR A 32 5.18 12.10 -3.41
C THR A 32 6.33 12.93 -3.96
N THR A 33 6.18 14.26 -3.96
CA THR A 33 7.21 15.20 -4.44
C THR A 33 8.56 14.93 -3.80
N ARG A 34 8.61 14.59 -2.51
CA ARG A 34 9.86 14.29 -1.83
C ARG A 34 10.55 13.10 -2.48
N VAL A 35 9.88 11.95 -2.63
CA VAL A 35 10.48 10.76 -3.25
C VAL A 35 10.91 11.01 -4.70
N CYS A 36 10.09 11.74 -5.48
CA CYS A 36 10.40 12.05 -6.89
C CYS A 36 11.64 12.93 -7.08
N HIS A 37 11.99 13.76 -6.08
CA HIS A 37 13.07 14.73 -6.19
C HIS A 37 14.34 14.36 -5.38
N VAL A 38 14.38 13.20 -4.71
CA VAL A 38 15.62 12.66 -4.12
C VAL A 38 16.34 11.74 -5.09
N LYS A 39 17.65 11.59 -4.87
CA LYS A 39 18.45 10.52 -5.49
C LYS A 39 19.14 9.74 -4.37
N ALA A 40 19.07 8.42 -4.44
CA ALA A 40 19.77 7.52 -3.53
C ALA A 40 20.35 6.35 -4.32
N MET A 41 21.37 5.68 -3.77
CA MET A 41 21.81 4.40 -4.30
C MET A 41 20.72 3.37 -4.03
N VAL A 42 20.37 2.61 -5.07
CA VAL A 42 19.37 1.53 -4.99
C VAL A 42 20.07 0.21 -5.21
N THR A 43 19.81 -0.75 -4.32
CA THR A 43 20.23 -2.13 -4.48
C THR A 43 19.32 -2.80 -5.49
N VAL A 44 19.90 -3.20 -6.62
CA VAL A 44 19.21 -3.98 -7.65
C VAL A 44 19.51 -5.46 -7.38
N ALA A 45 18.56 -6.14 -6.75
CA ALA A 45 18.67 -7.58 -6.49
C ALA A 45 18.05 -8.40 -7.64
N GLY A 46 18.74 -9.48 -8.02
CA GLY A 46 18.28 -10.43 -9.03
C GLY A 46 18.65 -10.05 -10.46
N GLN A 47 18.29 -10.94 -11.39
CA GLN A 47 18.44 -10.70 -12.83
C GLN A 47 17.17 -10.06 -13.38
N ARG A 48 17.33 -9.20 -14.40
CA ARG A 48 16.20 -8.68 -15.16
C ARG A 48 15.40 -9.86 -15.70
N THR A 49 14.14 -9.95 -15.28
CA THR A 49 13.20 -10.92 -15.84
C THR A 49 12.55 -10.28 -17.06
N GLU A 50 12.75 -10.86 -18.24
CA GLU A 50 11.98 -10.43 -19.41
C GLU A 50 10.55 -10.94 -19.28
N HIS A 51 9.59 -10.02 -19.33
CA HIS A 51 8.18 -10.35 -19.41
C HIS A 51 7.71 -10.17 -20.86
N ALA A 52 7.47 -11.28 -21.55
CA ALA A 52 6.89 -11.24 -22.88
C ALA A 52 5.38 -10.98 -22.75
N ALA A 53 4.94 -9.80 -23.17
CA ALA A 53 3.52 -9.45 -23.14
C ALA A 53 2.72 -10.48 -23.98
N ALA A 54 1.66 -11.06 -23.40
CA ALA A 54 0.80 -12.03 -24.07
C ALA A 54 0.00 -11.46 -25.27
N GLY A 55 0.18 -10.17 -25.58
CA GLY A 55 -0.56 -9.43 -26.59
C GLY A 55 -1.95 -8.99 -26.12
N PHE A 56 -2.54 -8.05 -26.86
CA PHE A 56 -3.90 -7.60 -26.57
C PHE A 56 -4.92 -8.65 -27.04
N GLN A 57 -5.67 -9.22 -26.10
CA GLN A 57 -6.81 -10.08 -26.40
C GLN A 57 -8.11 -9.27 -26.35
N LYS A 58 -8.82 -9.23 -27.49
CA LYS A 58 -10.10 -8.52 -27.59
C LYS A 58 -11.16 -9.23 -26.73
N ASN A 59 -11.54 -8.59 -25.63
CA ASN A 59 -12.63 -9.04 -24.76
C ASN A 59 -13.57 -7.86 -24.43
N PRO A 60 -14.60 -7.58 -25.27
CA PRO A 60 -15.50 -6.45 -25.05
C PRO A 60 -16.27 -6.54 -23.73
N GLN A 61 -16.63 -7.75 -23.28
CA GLN A 61 -17.32 -7.97 -22.00
C GLN A 61 -16.46 -7.54 -20.80
N ARG A 62 -15.12 -7.59 -20.95
CA ARG A 62 -14.15 -7.13 -19.95
C ARG A 62 -13.73 -5.69 -20.12
N TRP A 63 -13.59 -5.20 -21.34
CA TRP A 63 -12.94 -3.91 -21.62
C TRP A 63 -13.94 -2.77 -21.90
N VAL A 64 -15.21 -3.08 -22.18
CA VAL A 64 -16.24 -2.09 -22.49
C VAL A 64 -17.30 -2.10 -21.40
N MET A 65 -17.26 -1.12 -20.49
CA MET A 65 -18.17 -1.03 -19.33
C MET A 65 -19.52 -0.39 -19.69
N THR A 66 -20.24 -0.95 -20.67
CA THR A 66 -21.66 -0.63 -20.87
C THR A 66 -22.52 -1.32 -19.78
N PRO A 67 -23.75 -0.86 -19.50
CA PRO A 67 -24.58 -1.43 -18.43
C PRO A 67 -24.74 -2.95 -18.47
N ALA A 68 -24.90 -3.52 -19.67
CA ALA A 68 -25.02 -4.96 -19.87
C ALA A 68 -23.76 -5.74 -19.45
N ASN A 69 -22.57 -5.16 -19.67
CA ASN A 69 -21.28 -5.76 -19.30
C ASN A 69 -20.89 -5.47 -17.85
N ALA A 70 -21.31 -4.33 -17.29
CA ALA A 70 -21.00 -3.94 -15.92
C ALA A 70 -21.72 -4.81 -14.88
N LYS A 71 -23.01 -5.10 -15.09
CA LYS A 71 -23.84 -5.91 -14.17
C LYS A 71 -23.20 -7.26 -13.77
N PRO A 72 -22.74 -8.12 -14.70
CA PRO A 72 -22.08 -9.37 -14.34
C PRO A 72 -20.69 -9.19 -13.71
N ARG A 73 -20.07 -8.01 -13.84
CA ARG A 73 -18.74 -7.73 -13.26
C ARG A 73 -18.79 -7.19 -11.83
N LEU A 74 -19.93 -6.70 -11.35
CA LEU A 74 -20.06 -6.23 -9.96
C LEU A 74 -19.70 -7.32 -8.93
N PRO A 75 -20.21 -8.58 -9.02
CA PRO A 75 -19.80 -9.63 -8.08
C PRO A 75 -18.30 -9.94 -8.14
N VAL A 76 -17.71 -9.90 -9.33
CA VAL A 76 -16.26 -10.12 -9.55
C VAL A 76 -15.44 -9.00 -8.93
N MET A 77 -15.88 -7.75 -9.09
CA MET A 77 -15.28 -6.57 -8.46
C MET A 77 -15.28 -6.71 -6.93
N HIS A 78 -16.43 -7.02 -6.33
CA HIS A 78 -16.53 -7.18 -4.88
C HIS A 78 -15.72 -8.37 -4.36
N GLN A 79 -15.64 -9.46 -5.12
CA GLN A 79 -14.77 -10.58 -4.77
C GLN A 79 -13.30 -10.17 -4.77
N ARG A 80 -12.86 -9.44 -5.81
CA ARG A 80 -11.51 -8.89 -5.89
C ARG A 80 -11.21 -7.94 -4.74
N GLU A 81 -12.13 -7.04 -4.40
CA GLU A 81 -11.98 -6.11 -3.25
C GLU A 81 -11.78 -6.88 -1.95
N ARG A 82 -12.58 -7.93 -1.68
CA ARG A 82 -12.39 -8.79 -0.50
C ARG A 82 -11.03 -9.49 -0.49
N GLN A 83 -10.57 -9.96 -1.65
CA GLN A 83 -9.25 -10.59 -1.76
C GLN A 83 -8.11 -9.60 -1.52
N LEU A 84 -8.23 -8.37 -2.04
CA LEU A 84 -7.25 -7.30 -1.83
C LEU A 84 -7.26 -6.80 -0.37
N GLN A 85 -8.42 -6.76 0.28
CA GLN A 85 -8.52 -6.49 1.72
C GLN A 85 -7.77 -7.55 2.51
N ALA A 86 -8.05 -8.84 2.29
CA ALA A 86 -7.36 -9.91 2.99
C ALA A 86 -5.84 -9.88 2.73
N LEU A 87 -5.43 -9.54 1.50
CA LEU A 87 -4.03 -9.39 1.14
C LEU A 87 -3.37 -8.20 1.85
N SER A 88 -4.03 -7.06 1.96
CA SER A 88 -3.45 -5.88 2.63
C SER A 88 -3.17 -6.17 4.11
N GLU A 89 -4.05 -6.93 4.78
CA GLU A 89 -3.84 -7.36 6.17
C GLU A 89 -2.58 -8.21 6.37
N THR A 90 -2.19 -9.02 5.37
CA THR A 90 -1.04 -9.93 5.48
C THR A 90 0.16 -9.52 4.63
N SER A 91 0.10 -8.38 3.94
CA SER A 91 1.14 -7.97 3.00
C SER A 91 2.43 -7.61 3.72
N ASP A 92 3.56 -8.13 3.20
CA ASP A 92 4.92 -7.78 3.62
C ASP A 92 5.30 -6.33 3.25
N LEU A 93 4.47 -5.65 2.44
CA LEU A 93 4.60 -4.22 2.19
C LEU A 93 4.25 -3.38 3.42
N ASN A 94 3.51 -3.94 4.37
CA ASN A 94 3.15 -3.30 5.62
C ASN A 94 4.15 -3.70 6.71
N LEU A 95 5.07 -2.77 7.02
CA LEU A 95 6.20 -3.02 7.91
C LEU A 95 5.89 -2.58 9.34
N SER A 96 6.21 -3.44 10.31
CA SER A 96 6.08 -3.12 11.74
C SER A 96 7.46 -2.94 12.36
N PHE A 97 7.66 -1.82 13.04
CA PHE A 97 8.87 -1.49 13.76
C PHE A 97 8.56 -1.48 15.24
N ALA A 98 9.24 -2.34 16.00
CA ALA A 98 9.12 -2.36 17.44
C ALA A 98 9.76 -1.10 18.06
N GLY A 99 9.23 -0.67 19.19
CA GLY A 99 9.77 0.43 20.00
C GLY A 99 9.61 0.14 21.48
N SER A 100 10.56 0.63 22.29
CA SER A 100 10.52 0.47 23.74
C SER A 100 9.56 1.45 24.41
N ASP A 101 9.27 2.59 23.77
CA ASP A 101 8.38 3.61 24.31
C ASP A 101 6.96 3.47 23.73
N ARG A 102 6.10 2.74 24.46
CA ARG A 102 4.73 2.43 24.02
C ARG A 102 3.70 3.49 24.40
N ARG A 103 4.12 4.62 24.97
CA ARG A 103 3.23 5.75 25.30
C ARG A 103 2.61 6.36 24.06
N ILE A 104 3.33 6.35 22.95
CA ILE A 104 2.87 6.83 21.65
C ILE A 104 3.31 5.85 20.55
N GLY A 105 2.39 5.46 19.69
CA GLY A 105 2.65 4.67 18.49
C GLY A 105 2.17 5.40 17.24
N PHE A 106 2.82 5.10 16.12
CA PHE A 106 2.53 5.80 14.87
C PHE A 106 2.06 4.85 13.76
N VAL A 107 0.97 5.21 13.09
CA VAL A 107 0.58 4.63 11.80
C VAL A 107 0.91 5.64 10.72
N THR A 108 1.63 5.24 9.68
CA THR A 108 2.10 6.18 8.66
C THR A 108 2.36 5.50 7.34
N SER A 109 2.46 6.27 6.26
CA SER A 109 2.77 5.78 4.92
C SER A 109 3.68 6.76 4.19
N GLY A 110 4.37 6.29 3.14
CA GLY A 110 5.26 7.12 2.34
C GLY A 110 6.35 7.83 3.18
N PRO A 111 6.84 9.00 2.75
CA PRO A 111 7.96 9.68 3.41
C PRO A 111 7.70 10.19 4.81
N ALA A 112 6.44 10.32 5.24
CA ALA A 112 6.08 10.67 6.61
C ALA A 112 6.70 9.68 7.62
N PHE A 113 6.85 8.42 7.22
CA PHE A 113 7.57 7.39 7.96
C PHE A 113 8.96 7.83 8.41
N MET A 114 9.74 8.46 7.53
CA MET A 114 11.11 8.86 7.84
C MET A 114 11.14 9.91 8.95
N HIS A 115 10.23 10.90 8.89
CA HIS A 115 10.12 11.94 9.92
C HIS A 115 9.72 11.38 11.28
N VAL A 116 8.80 10.43 11.29
CA VAL A 116 8.39 9.73 12.52
C VAL A 116 9.57 8.99 13.13
N ARG A 117 10.32 8.22 12.32
CA ARG A 117 11.46 7.43 12.82
C ARG A 117 12.62 8.30 13.31
N GLU A 118 12.85 9.45 12.70
CA GLU A 118 13.89 10.40 13.13
C GLU A 118 13.49 11.13 14.42
N THR A 119 12.23 11.54 14.54
CA THR A 119 11.74 12.31 15.70
C THR A 119 11.47 11.43 16.92
N PHE A 120 10.96 10.22 16.70
CA PHE A 120 10.56 9.27 17.75
C PHE A 120 11.26 7.91 17.55
N PRO A 121 12.60 7.83 17.70
CA PRO A 121 13.37 6.62 17.36
C PRO A 121 12.99 5.38 18.19
N ASN A 122 12.47 5.61 19.41
CA ASN A 122 12.09 4.57 20.36
C ASN A 122 10.59 4.22 20.33
N ALA A 123 9.78 4.90 19.53
CA ALA A 123 8.35 4.63 19.42
C ALA A 123 8.07 3.46 18.46
N PRO A 124 7.08 2.61 18.75
CA PRO A 124 6.55 1.64 17.79
C PRO A 124 5.97 2.36 16.56
N VAL A 125 6.18 1.80 15.37
CA VAL A 125 5.66 2.35 14.11
C VAL A 125 5.09 1.24 13.24
N LEU A 126 3.86 1.39 12.77
CA LEU A 126 3.29 0.61 11.67
C LEU A 126 3.34 1.45 10.40
N LYS A 127 4.20 1.05 9.47
CA LYS A 127 4.34 1.69 8.16
C LYS A 127 3.53 0.93 7.12
N LEU A 128 2.58 1.60 6.50
CA LEU A 128 1.73 1.04 5.46
C LEU A 128 2.34 1.27 4.08
N GLY A 129 2.71 0.19 3.39
CA GLY A 129 3.06 0.19 1.97
C GLY A 129 1.86 -0.18 1.09
N PHE A 130 0.87 -0.90 1.63
CA PHE A 130 -0.39 -1.25 0.99
C PHE A 130 -1.54 -0.50 1.67
N SER A 131 -1.85 0.70 1.17
CA SER A 131 -2.81 1.64 1.79
C SER A 131 -4.26 1.54 1.27
N CYS A 132 -4.48 0.96 0.09
CA CYS A 132 -5.80 0.93 -0.53
C CYS A 132 -6.07 -0.45 -1.16
N PRO A 133 -6.93 -1.29 -0.54
CA PRO A 133 -7.68 -1.00 0.68
C PRO A 133 -6.80 -1.03 1.97
N PRO A 134 -7.16 -0.26 3.02
CA PRO A 134 -6.36 -0.16 4.24
C PRO A 134 -6.47 -1.43 5.10
N PRO A 135 -5.38 -1.86 5.76
CA PRO A 135 -5.38 -3.05 6.62
C PRO A 135 -5.90 -2.73 8.03
N LEU A 136 -7.22 -2.56 8.14
CA LEU A 136 -7.90 -2.09 9.35
C LEU A 136 -7.70 -3.02 10.55
N GLU A 137 -7.66 -4.34 10.35
CA GLU A 137 -7.41 -5.28 11.46
C GLU A 137 -5.97 -5.17 11.96
N LYS A 138 -4.99 -5.02 11.05
CA LYS A 138 -3.60 -4.75 11.43
C LYS A 138 -3.46 -3.44 12.19
N ILE A 139 -4.13 -2.37 11.74
CA ILE A 139 -4.12 -1.06 12.42
C ILE A 139 -4.74 -1.19 13.81
N ARG A 140 -5.89 -1.86 13.94
CA ARG A 140 -6.57 -2.09 15.23
C ARG A 140 -5.70 -2.92 16.18
N ALA A 141 -5.05 -3.97 15.69
CA ALA A 141 -4.13 -4.78 16.48
C ALA A 141 -2.90 -3.99 16.93
N PHE A 142 -2.40 -3.07 16.12
CA PHE A 142 -1.31 -2.15 16.50
C PHE A 142 -1.77 -1.11 17.51
N ALA A 143 -2.99 -0.56 17.37
CA ALA A 143 -3.57 0.38 18.33
C ALA A 143 -3.68 -0.23 19.73
N GLY A 144 -4.04 -1.51 19.84
CA GLY A 144 -4.07 -2.23 21.12
C GLY A 144 -2.70 -2.45 21.79
N GLN A 145 -1.60 -2.05 21.13
CA GLN A 145 -0.24 -2.20 21.65
C GLN A 145 0.35 -0.90 22.20
N VAL A 146 -0.34 0.25 22.13
CA VAL A 146 0.19 1.56 22.51
C VAL A 146 -0.84 2.37 23.29
N ASP A 147 -0.38 3.27 24.16
CA ASP A 147 -1.30 4.08 25.00
C ASP A 147 -1.99 5.17 24.17
N THR A 148 -1.32 5.70 23.15
CA THR A 148 -1.84 6.70 22.22
C THR A 148 -1.39 6.37 20.80
N LEU A 149 -2.34 6.28 19.88
CA LEU A 149 -2.07 6.10 18.46
C LEU A 149 -2.14 7.46 17.75
N VAL A 150 -1.11 7.78 16.97
CA VAL A 150 -1.09 8.94 16.09
C VAL A 150 -0.93 8.48 14.65
N GLU A 151 -1.87 8.89 13.81
CA GLU A 151 -1.81 8.66 12.38
C GLU A 151 -1.13 9.84 11.69
N VAL A 152 -0.14 9.56 10.86
CA VAL A 152 0.69 10.58 10.19
C VAL A 152 0.65 10.34 8.69
N GLU A 153 -0.09 11.21 8.01
CA GLU A 153 -0.32 11.16 6.56
C GLU A 153 0.20 12.42 5.85
N GLU A 154 0.37 12.34 4.54
CA GLU A 154 0.78 13.47 3.69
C GLU A 154 -0.36 13.87 2.74
N ILE A 155 -0.69 15.17 2.75
CA ILE A 155 -1.73 15.87 1.96
C ILE A 155 -3.16 15.75 2.52
N GLU A 156 -3.76 14.56 2.52
CA GLU A 156 -5.17 14.37 2.90
C GLU A 156 -5.36 13.22 3.91
N PRO A 157 -6.37 13.31 4.80
CA PRO A 157 -6.62 12.35 5.87
C PRO A 157 -7.37 11.10 5.37
N VAL A 158 -6.79 10.39 4.39
CA VAL A 158 -7.47 9.26 3.75
C VAL A 158 -7.53 8.05 4.70
N LEU A 159 -6.39 7.62 5.22
CA LEU A 159 -6.34 6.49 6.15
C LEU A 159 -6.99 6.85 7.49
N GLU A 160 -6.87 8.10 7.95
CA GLU A 160 -7.59 8.57 9.13
C GLU A 160 -9.10 8.43 8.95
N THR A 161 -9.63 8.85 7.79
CA THR A 161 -11.07 8.77 7.51
C THR A 161 -11.55 7.32 7.50
N GLU A 162 -10.82 6.44 6.82
CA GLU A 162 -11.16 5.01 6.76
C GLU A 162 -11.05 4.33 8.14
N SER A 163 -10.00 4.64 8.91
CA SER A 163 -9.79 4.09 10.24
C SER A 163 -10.85 4.53 11.23
N ARG A 164 -11.36 5.76 11.11
CA ARG A 164 -12.46 6.28 11.95
C ARG A 164 -13.83 5.71 11.59
N ALA A 165 -14.02 5.29 10.34
CA ALA A 165 -15.28 4.72 9.87
C ALA A 165 -15.44 3.23 10.24
N ALA A 166 -14.33 2.55 10.55
CA ALA A 166 -14.23 1.12 10.87
C ALA A 166 -14.45 0.78 12.35
#